data_AF-A0A914C992-F1
#
_entry.id   AF-A0A914C992-F1
#
_cell.length_a   1.000
_cell.length_b   1.000
_cell.length_c   1.000
_cell.angle_alpha   90.00
_cell.angle_beta   90.00
_cell.angle_gamma   90.00
#
_symmetry.space_group_name_H-M   'P 1'
#
loop_
_entity.id
_entity.type
_entity.pdbx_description
1 polymer ?
#
loop_
_entity_poly.entity_id
_entity_poly.type
_entity_poly.pdbx_seq_one_letter_code
_entity_poly.pdbx_strand_id
1 'polypeptide(L)'
;MITGRTLTFEGEKRVTAVAQRLNALQHSFTIQPVISCTGELLSPMLVVFAIQKEPQIFKQEMTLFENLFAKSTPSGLCDAEIIVEWFQKLMLPATNQGSVLLVDSWGGYNQAIQSVVVQQHLYTEIIPPKATSRIQPLDIYFNRPFKNMLRRISDKTRLKYSDHILAVRENIAKIISLVHYQFTAQRFKPLIAYAWFASGYIPDRPPKVPTPAEYCMDFPPASRCNCNGLGFLRCAHCEQVFCFQHIVVEKHRC
;
A
#
# COMPACT_ATOMS: atom_id res chain seq x y z
N MET A 1 1.31 9.37 7.08
CA MET A 1 0.01 9.88 7.54
C MET A 1 0.21 10.40 8.94
N ILE A 2 0.21 11.72 9.14
CA ILE A 2 0.26 12.30 10.49
C ILE A 2 -1.13 12.07 11.09
N THR A 3 -1.24 11.30 12.17
CA THR A 3 -2.50 11.22 12.90
C THR A 3 -2.75 12.60 13.50
N GLY A 4 -3.88 13.23 13.22
CA GLY A 4 -4.27 14.52 13.82
C GLY A 4 -4.56 14.44 15.33
N ARG A 5 -3.88 13.54 16.03
CA ARG A 5 -3.96 13.31 17.48
C ARG A 5 -2.67 13.83 18.08
N THR A 6 -2.77 14.84 18.92
CA THR A 6 -1.68 15.40 19.70
C THR A 6 -1.95 15.12 21.17
N LEU A 7 -0.93 14.81 21.95
CA LEU A 7 -1.05 14.69 23.41
C LEU A 7 -0.88 16.09 24.02
N THR A 8 -1.85 16.54 24.80
CA THR A 8 -1.85 17.85 25.48
C THR A 8 -2.60 17.73 26.80
N PHE A 9 -2.49 18.72 27.69
CA PHE A 9 -3.27 18.75 28.92
C PHE A 9 -4.76 19.02 28.64
N GLU A 10 -5.63 18.39 29.43
CA GLU A 10 -7.07 18.60 29.32
C GLU A 10 -7.43 20.09 29.57
N GLY A 11 -8.27 20.67 28.71
CA GLY A 11 -8.66 22.09 28.77
C GLY A 11 -7.79 23.05 27.96
N GLU A 12 -6.73 22.56 27.32
CA GLU A 12 -5.82 23.39 26.53
C GLU A 12 -6.44 23.82 25.19
N LYS A 13 -6.62 25.15 25.02
CA LYS A 13 -7.33 25.73 23.86
C LYS A 13 -6.50 25.83 22.59
N ARG A 14 -5.17 25.80 22.71
CA ARG A 14 -4.23 25.90 21.59
C ARG A 14 -3.17 24.82 21.73
N VAL A 15 -3.16 23.89 20.79
CA VAL A 15 -2.19 22.79 20.74
C VAL A 15 -1.27 23.02 19.56
N THR A 16 0.02 23.19 19.82
CA THR A 16 1.03 23.29 18.76
C THR A 16 1.56 21.90 18.42
N ALA A 17 1.75 21.64 17.13
CA ALA A 17 2.30 20.38 16.64
C ALA A 17 3.52 20.67 15.77
N VAL A 18 4.58 19.89 15.95
CA VAL A 18 5.78 19.96 15.11
C VAL A 18 5.59 19.01 13.93
N ALA A 19 5.68 19.55 12.72
CA ALA A 19 5.70 18.78 11.48
C ALA A 19 7.02 19.05 10.74
N GLN A 20 7.56 18.04 10.05
CA GLN A 20 8.79 18.21 9.25
C GLN A 20 8.66 19.34 8.21
N ARG A 21 7.44 19.54 7.65
CA ARG A 21 7.07 20.66 6.77
C ARG A 21 5.57 20.94 6.86
N LEU A 22 5.13 22.19 6.68
CA LEU A 22 3.70 22.54 6.66
C LEU A 22 2.96 21.85 5.50
N ASN A 23 3.56 21.82 4.30
CA ASN A 23 2.99 21.14 3.14
C ASN A 23 2.84 19.62 3.36
N ALA A 24 3.60 19.02 4.28
CA ALA A 24 3.48 17.60 4.65
C ALA A 24 2.10 17.23 5.20
N LEU A 25 1.35 18.22 5.70
CA LEU A 25 0.01 18.06 6.23
C LEU A 25 -1.07 18.00 5.14
N GLN A 26 -0.73 18.40 3.90
CA GLN A 26 -1.68 18.56 2.79
C GLN A 26 -1.53 17.48 1.70
N HIS A 27 -0.48 16.66 1.76
CA HIS A 27 -0.27 15.60 0.77
C HIS A 27 -1.10 14.36 1.12
N SER A 28 -2.19 14.16 0.40
CA SER A 28 -2.94 12.91 0.37
C SER A 28 -2.49 12.03 -0.81
N PHE A 29 -2.73 10.74 -0.68
CA PHE A 29 -2.62 9.79 -1.78
C PHE A 29 -3.63 8.67 -1.55
N THR A 30 -4.09 8.08 -2.64
CA THR A 30 -4.92 6.87 -2.64
C THR A 30 -4.07 5.69 -3.07
N ILE A 31 -4.21 4.56 -2.36
CA ILE A 31 -3.62 3.29 -2.76
C ILE A 31 -4.76 2.34 -3.08
N GLN A 32 -4.65 1.65 -4.21
CA GLN A 32 -5.62 0.67 -4.63
C GLN A 32 -4.93 -0.69 -4.85
N PRO A 33 -4.85 -1.51 -3.79
CA PRO A 33 -4.26 -2.83 -3.84
C PRO A 33 -5.21 -3.84 -4.50
N VAL A 34 -4.64 -4.91 -5.04
CA VAL A 34 -5.39 -6.03 -5.60
C VAL A 34 -4.83 -7.30 -4.99
N ILE A 35 -5.71 -8.06 -4.35
CA ILE A 35 -5.33 -9.33 -3.74
C ILE A 35 -6.09 -10.48 -4.37
N SER A 36 -5.46 -11.64 -4.48
CA SER A 36 -6.12 -12.88 -4.91
C SER A 36 -6.54 -13.73 -3.72
N CYS A 37 -7.51 -14.63 -3.93
CA CYS A 37 -7.89 -15.63 -2.92
C CYS A 37 -6.77 -16.64 -2.62
N THR A 38 -5.81 -16.81 -3.54
CA THR A 38 -4.59 -17.62 -3.35
C THR A 38 -3.54 -16.92 -2.48
N GLY A 39 -3.85 -15.71 -1.98
CA GLY A 39 -3.00 -14.98 -1.06
C GLY A 39 -1.97 -14.08 -1.73
N GLU A 40 -2.13 -13.73 -3.00
CA GLU A 40 -1.15 -12.91 -3.73
C GLU A 40 -1.56 -11.44 -3.68
N LEU A 41 -0.57 -10.55 -3.55
CA LEU A 41 -0.72 -9.12 -3.79
C LEU A 41 -0.20 -8.84 -5.20
N LEU A 42 -1.10 -8.47 -6.11
CA LEU A 42 -0.73 -8.21 -7.50
C LEU A 42 0.13 -6.96 -7.61
N SER A 43 1.09 -7.01 -8.53
CA SER A 43 2.00 -5.91 -8.86
C SER A 43 1.86 -5.55 -10.33
N PRO A 44 2.00 -4.28 -10.70
CA PRO A 44 2.18 -3.12 -9.82
C PRO A 44 0.87 -2.68 -9.12
N MET A 45 1.01 -1.97 -8.00
CA MET A 45 -0.11 -1.43 -7.24
C MET A 45 -0.42 0.01 -7.67
N LEU A 46 -1.71 0.33 -7.87
CA LEU A 46 -2.13 1.69 -8.22
C LEU A 46 -1.94 2.63 -7.03
N VAL A 47 -1.28 3.75 -7.27
CA VAL A 47 -1.10 4.85 -6.30
C VAL A 47 -1.41 6.17 -6.97
N VAL A 48 -2.38 6.92 -6.44
CA VAL A 48 -2.76 8.24 -6.96
C VAL A 48 -2.31 9.31 -5.98
N PHE A 49 -1.40 10.19 -6.40
CA PHE A 49 -0.88 11.28 -5.59
C PHE A 49 -1.71 12.56 -5.78
N ALA A 50 -1.99 13.29 -4.68
CA ALA A 50 -2.59 14.62 -4.76
C ALA A 50 -1.57 15.66 -5.25
N ILE A 51 -1.75 16.10 -6.49
CA ILE A 51 -0.86 17.07 -7.16
C ILE A 51 -1.72 18.03 -8.00
N GLN A 52 -1.68 19.32 -7.65
CA GLN A 52 -2.45 20.36 -8.36
C GLN A 52 -1.97 20.57 -9.80
N LYS A 53 -0.64 20.56 -9.99
CA LYS A 53 0.00 20.66 -11.30
C LYS A 53 1.11 19.64 -11.38
N GLU A 54 0.94 18.64 -12.24
CA GLU A 54 1.93 17.57 -12.40
C GLU A 54 3.26 18.17 -12.89
N PRO A 55 4.36 18.04 -12.11
CA PRO A 55 5.67 18.49 -12.57
C PRO A 55 6.19 17.52 -13.64
N GLN A 56 6.97 18.02 -14.61
CA GLN A 56 7.53 17.18 -15.68
C GLN A 56 8.33 15.98 -15.16
N ILE A 57 9.03 16.18 -14.05
CA ILE A 57 9.84 15.14 -13.40
C ILE A 57 9.00 14.02 -12.75
N PHE A 58 7.69 14.22 -12.54
CA PHE A 58 6.83 13.23 -11.87
C PHE A 58 6.92 11.87 -12.55
N LYS A 59 6.75 11.83 -13.88
CA LYS A 59 6.78 10.57 -14.63
C LYS A 59 8.15 9.89 -14.52
N GLN A 60 9.24 10.66 -14.60
CA GLN A 60 10.62 10.16 -14.49
C GLN A 60 10.97 9.68 -13.08
N GLU A 61 10.45 10.33 -12.04
CA GLU A 61 10.62 9.86 -10.66
C GLU A 61 9.87 8.56 -10.41
N MET A 62 8.64 8.45 -10.95
CA MET A 62 7.79 7.30 -10.69
C MET A 62 8.23 6.04 -11.43
N THR A 63 8.95 6.16 -12.55
CA THR A 63 9.56 4.99 -13.24
C THR A 63 10.63 4.30 -12.40
N LEU A 64 11.13 4.94 -11.33
CA LEU A 64 12.06 4.33 -10.38
C LEU A 64 11.42 3.26 -9.48
N PHE A 65 10.09 3.07 -9.56
CA PHE A 65 9.30 2.18 -8.72
C PHE A 65 8.44 1.24 -9.59
N GLU A 66 9.06 0.22 -10.16
CA GLU A 66 8.40 -0.75 -11.08
C GLU A 66 7.19 -1.46 -10.47
N ASN A 67 7.14 -1.60 -9.14
CA ASN A 67 6.02 -2.22 -8.44
C ASN A 67 4.87 -1.24 -8.14
N LEU A 68 4.96 0.01 -8.57
CA LEU A 68 3.91 1.02 -8.42
C LEU A 68 3.43 1.51 -9.79
N PHE A 69 2.12 1.55 -9.97
CA PHE A 69 1.50 2.25 -11.09
C PHE A 69 1.03 3.61 -10.59
N ALA A 70 1.93 4.59 -10.68
CA ALA A 70 1.70 5.91 -10.11
C ALA A 70 0.93 6.83 -11.07
N LYS A 71 -0.09 7.49 -10.53
CA LYS A 71 -0.88 8.53 -11.20
C LYS A 71 -0.96 9.77 -10.31
N SER A 72 -1.41 10.88 -10.87
CA SER A 72 -1.65 12.09 -10.09
C SER A 72 -2.97 12.75 -10.48
N THR A 73 -3.66 13.28 -9.48
CA THR A 73 -4.86 14.11 -9.65
C THR A 73 -4.83 15.25 -8.63
N PRO A 74 -5.54 16.36 -8.83
CA PRO A 74 -5.57 17.45 -7.85
C PRO A 74 -6.04 17.02 -6.46
N SER A 75 -6.95 16.05 -6.37
CA SER A 75 -7.49 15.52 -5.11
C SER A 75 -6.70 14.34 -4.54
N GLY A 76 -5.90 13.66 -5.37
CA GLY A 76 -5.27 12.38 -5.03
C GLY A 76 -6.23 11.20 -5.00
N LEU A 77 -7.45 11.37 -5.52
CA LEU A 77 -8.44 10.31 -5.68
C LEU A 77 -8.38 9.73 -7.11
N CYS A 78 -8.83 8.48 -7.25
CA CYS A 78 -9.03 7.86 -8.56
C CYS A 78 -10.20 8.54 -9.30
N ASP A 79 -10.10 8.61 -10.63
CA ASP A 79 -11.20 8.93 -11.54
C ASP A 79 -11.46 7.75 -12.48
N ALA A 80 -12.50 7.86 -13.31
CA ALA A 80 -12.88 6.77 -14.21
C ALA A 80 -11.80 6.47 -15.26
N GLU A 81 -11.11 7.50 -15.78
CA GLU A 81 -10.06 7.33 -16.80
C GLU A 81 -8.85 6.56 -16.26
N ILE A 82 -8.38 6.94 -15.07
CA ILE A 82 -7.30 6.24 -14.36
C ILE A 82 -7.67 4.78 -14.13
N ILE A 83 -8.93 4.51 -13.78
CA ILE A 83 -9.40 3.17 -13.47
C ILE A 83 -9.53 2.33 -14.73
N VAL A 84 -10.02 2.88 -15.84
CA VAL A 84 -10.02 2.21 -17.15
C VAL A 84 -8.59 1.83 -17.54
N GLU A 85 -7.64 2.77 -17.43
CA GLU A 85 -6.25 2.52 -17.78
C GLU A 85 -5.60 1.46 -16.88
N TRP A 86 -5.79 1.59 -15.56
CA TRP A 86 -5.33 0.62 -14.56
C TRP A 86 -5.89 -0.78 -14.85
N PHE A 87 -7.18 -0.85 -15.18
CA PHE A 87 -7.86 -2.10 -15.47
C PHE A 87 -7.26 -2.77 -16.71
N GLN A 88 -7.15 -2.02 -17.81
CA GLN A 88 -6.64 -2.55 -19.08
C GLN A 88 -5.17 -2.96 -19.01
N LYS A 89 -4.34 -2.17 -18.32
CA LYS A 89 -2.89 -2.40 -18.28
C LYS A 89 -2.46 -3.41 -17.23
N LEU A 90 -3.17 -3.51 -16.12
CA LEU A 90 -2.74 -4.32 -14.97
C LEU A 90 -3.69 -5.45 -14.64
N MET A 91 -5.00 -5.18 -14.59
CA MET A 91 -5.97 -6.19 -14.17
C MET A 91 -6.17 -7.26 -15.23
N LEU A 92 -6.49 -6.88 -16.47
CA LEU A 92 -6.74 -7.84 -17.54
C LEU A 92 -5.55 -8.78 -17.79
N PRO A 93 -4.29 -8.30 -17.90
CA PRO A 93 -3.15 -9.19 -18.13
C PRO A 93 -2.84 -10.11 -16.94
N ALA A 94 -3.26 -9.75 -15.73
CA ALA A 94 -3.02 -10.54 -14.52
C ALA A 94 -4.14 -11.57 -14.25
N THR A 95 -5.22 -11.57 -15.03
CA THR A 95 -6.34 -12.50 -14.87
C THR A 95 -6.32 -13.60 -15.93
N ASN A 96 -6.71 -14.80 -15.52
CA ASN A 96 -6.88 -15.94 -16.42
C ASN A 96 -8.36 -16.15 -16.76
N GLN A 97 -8.64 -17.01 -17.73
CA GLN A 97 -10.01 -17.40 -18.04
C GLN A 97 -10.70 -18.00 -16.80
N GLY A 98 -11.90 -17.52 -16.49
CA GLY A 98 -12.67 -17.97 -15.31
C GLY A 98 -12.32 -17.28 -14.00
N SER A 99 -11.42 -16.28 -14.01
CA SER A 99 -11.22 -15.39 -12.87
C SER A 99 -12.51 -14.63 -12.55
N VAL A 100 -12.73 -14.35 -11.26
CA VAL A 100 -13.78 -13.45 -10.77
C VAL A 100 -13.11 -12.24 -10.13
N LEU A 101 -13.48 -11.05 -10.59
CA LEU A 101 -13.08 -9.79 -10.00
C LEU A 101 -14.19 -9.26 -9.09
N LEU A 102 -13.86 -8.99 -7.83
CA LEU A 102 -14.77 -8.37 -6.88
C LEU A 102 -14.39 -6.90 -6.67
N VAL A 103 -15.35 -6.00 -6.90
CA VAL A 103 -15.19 -4.55 -6.70
C VAL A 103 -16.28 -4.00 -5.79
N ASP A 104 -16.06 -2.84 -5.19
CA ASP A 104 -17.12 -2.13 -4.48
C ASP A 104 -18.13 -1.48 -5.46
N SER A 105 -19.21 -0.94 -4.93
CA SER A 105 -20.27 -0.31 -5.72
C SER A 105 -19.93 1.12 -6.20
N TRP A 106 -18.65 1.49 -6.31
CA TRP A 106 -18.28 2.81 -6.82
C TRP A 106 -18.45 2.89 -8.34
N GLY A 107 -19.22 3.89 -8.80
CA GLY A 107 -19.58 4.03 -10.21
C GLY A 107 -18.40 4.27 -11.17
N GLY A 108 -17.21 4.60 -10.66
CA GLY A 108 -16.00 4.74 -11.47
C GLY A 108 -15.57 3.44 -12.17
N TYR A 109 -15.97 2.27 -11.65
CA TYR A 109 -15.70 1.00 -12.31
C TYR A 109 -16.58 0.71 -13.52
N ASN A 110 -17.72 1.40 -13.67
CA ASN A 110 -18.70 1.06 -14.72
C ASN A 110 -18.09 1.08 -16.13
N GLN A 111 -17.31 2.12 -16.43
CA GLN A 111 -16.63 2.24 -17.73
C GLN A 111 -15.56 1.16 -17.92
N ALA A 112 -14.79 0.87 -16.88
CA ALA A 112 -13.76 -0.17 -16.93
C ALA A 112 -14.39 -1.55 -17.15
N ILE A 113 -15.44 -1.91 -16.41
CA ILE A 113 -16.15 -3.19 -16.54
C ILE A 113 -16.78 -3.33 -17.93
N GLN A 114 -17.39 -2.27 -18.47
CA GLN A 114 -17.92 -2.30 -19.84
C GLN A 114 -16.84 -2.59 -20.88
N SER A 115 -15.61 -2.09 -20.69
CA SER A 115 -14.48 -2.39 -21.58
C SER A 115 -14.08 -3.88 -21.57
N VAL A 116 -14.36 -4.61 -20.48
CA VAL A 116 -14.07 -6.04 -20.32
C VAL A 116 -15.04 -6.94 -21.05
N VAL A 117 -16.33 -6.61 -21.01
CA VAL A 117 -17.39 -7.36 -21.71
C VAL A 117 -17.07 -7.50 -23.20
N VAL A 118 -16.32 -6.55 -23.75
CA VAL A 118 -15.88 -6.51 -25.15
C VAL A 118 -14.60 -7.34 -25.40
N GLN A 119 -13.78 -7.61 -24.37
CA GLN A 119 -12.41 -8.12 -24.55
C GLN A 119 -12.12 -9.51 -23.97
N GLN A 120 -12.65 -9.90 -22.79
CA GLN A 120 -12.28 -11.19 -22.15
C GLN A 120 -13.33 -11.75 -21.17
N HIS A 121 -13.28 -13.07 -20.95
CA HIS A 121 -14.11 -13.89 -20.03
C HIS A 121 -13.77 -13.67 -18.53
N LEU A 122 -13.62 -12.42 -18.09
CA LEU A 122 -13.47 -12.06 -16.68
C LEU A 122 -14.86 -11.76 -16.10
N TYR A 123 -15.29 -12.57 -15.13
CA TYR A 123 -16.53 -12.30 -14.40
C TYR A 123 -16.28 -11.16 -13.41
N THR A 124 -17.14 -10.16 -13.39
CA THR A 124 -17.05 -9.09 -12.40
C THR A 124 -18.28 -9.10 -11.51
N GLU A 125 -18.06 -9.12 -10.20
CA GLU A 125 -19.07 -9.10 -9.16
C GLU A 125 -18.96 -7.79 -8.37
N ILE A 126 -20.09 -7.10 -8.23
CA ILE A 126 -20.17 -5.81 -7.52
C ILE A 126 -20.69 -6.07 -6.11
N ILE A 127 -19.89 -5.73 -5.11
CA ILE A 127 -20.30 -5.77 -3.71
C ILE A 127 -21.43 -4.76 -3.50
N PRO A 128 -22.57 -5.18 -2.91
CA PRO A 128 -23.70 -4.28 -2.69
C PRO A 128 -23.29 -3.02 -1.90
N PRO A 129 -23.91 -1.87 -2.18
CA PRO A 129 -23.66 -0.65 -1.42
C PRO A 129 -23.82 -0.89 0.08
N LYS A 130 -22.92 -0.32 0.88
CA LYS A 130 -22.87 -0.44 2.35
C LYS A 130 -22.53 -1.83 2.88
N ALA A 131 -22.17 -2.79 2.02
CA ALA A 131 -21.73 -4.12 2.43
C ALA A 131 -20.20 -4.26 2.49
N THR A 132 -19.43 -3.25 2.09
CA THR A 132 -17.96 -3.30 2.03
C THR A 132 -17.31 -3.74 3.34
N SER A 133 -17.73 -3.16 4.47
CA SER A 133 -17.21 -3.53 5.80
C SER A 133 -17.61 -4.93 6.27
N ARG A 134 -18.52 -5.60 5.56
CA ARG A 134 -19.06 -6.93 5.91
C ARG A 134 -18.51 -8.04 5.04
N ILE A 135 -18.24 -7.77 3.77
CA ILE A 135 -17.81 -8.80 2.82
C ILE A 135 -16.57 -8.44 2.00
N GLN A 136 -16.12 -7.19 1.91
CA GLN A 136 -14.93 -6.88 1.11
C GLN A 136 -13.63 -7.32 1.82
N PRO A 137 -12.80 -8.19 1.22
CA PRO A 137 -11.57 -8.68 1.86
C PRO A 137 -10.58 -7.58 2.24
N LEU A 138 -10.49 -6.55 1.39
CA LEU A 138 -9.63 -5.39 1.63
C LEU A 138 -10.00 -4.67 2.93
N ASP A 139 -11.28 -4.33 3.12
CA ASP A 139 -11.75 -3.57 4.27
C ASP A 139 -11.93 -4.41 5.54
N ILE A 140 -12.34 -5.67 5.43
CA ILE A 140 -12.46 -6.56 6.59
C ILE A 140 -11.09 -6.79 7.23
N TYR A 141 -10.05 -6.99 6.41
CA TYR A 141 -8.76 -7.40 6.94
C TYR A 141 -7.58 -6.69 6.30
N PHE A 142 -7.28 -6.90 5.01
CA PHE A 142 -5.96 -6.61 4.41
C PHE A 142 -5.48 -5.16 4.59
N ASN A 143 -6.39 -4.18 4.49
CA ASN A 143 -6.04 -2.76 4.61
C ASN A 143 -5.44 -2.41 5.98
N ARG A 144 -5.85 -3.11 7.05
CA ARG A 144 -5.37 -2.82 8.42
C ARG A 144 -3.89 -3.15 8.63
N PRO A 145 -3.37 -4.37 8.38
CA PRO A 145 -1.94 -4.66 8.51
C PRO A 145 -1.11 -3.84 7.52
N PHE A 146 -1.60 -3.59 6.30
CA PHE A 146 -0.90 -2.75 5.32
C PHE A 146 -0.69 -1.32 5.85
N LYS A 147 -1.78 -0.68 6.30
CA LYS A 147 -1.73 0.67 6.91
C LYS A 147 -0.86 0.69 8.19
N ASN A 148 -0.88 -0.38 8.98
CA ASN A 148 -0.03 -0.50 10.18
C ASN A 148 1.45 -0.51 9.82
N MET A 149 1.88 -1.34 8.86
CA MET A 149 3.28 -1.39 8.43
C MET A 149 3.74 -0.06 7.83
N LEU A 150 2.93 0.52 6.94
CA LEU A 150 3.19 1.83 6.34
C LEU A 150 3.37 2.93 7.41
N ARG A 151 2.49 2.92 8.43
CA ARG A 151 2.57 3.86 9.56
C ARG A 151 3.84 3.66 10.38
N ARG A 152 4.12 2.43 10.84
CA ARG A 152 5.28 2.15 11.69
C ARG A 152 6.60 2.49 11.00
N ILE A 153 6.74 2.20 9.71
CA ILE A 153 7.92 2.60 8.94
C ILE A 153 8.01 4.12 8.86
N SER A 154 6.90 4.80 8.54
CA SER A 154 6.86 6.26 8.49
C SER A 154 7.26 6.90 9.82
N ASP A 155 6.71 6.41 10.94
CA ASP A 155 6.98 6.96 12.26
C ASP A 155 8.44 6.73 12.67
N LYS A 156 8.97 5.52 12.44
CA LYS A 156 10.40 5.21 12.67
C LYS A 156 11.32 6.11 11.84
N THR A 157 10.95 6.39 10.58
CA THR A 157 11.70 7.31 9.71
C THR A 157 11.71 8.72 10.29
N ARG A 158 10.54 9.26 10.68
CA ARG A 158 10.42 10.61 11.26
C ARG A 158 11.24 10.77 12.54
N LEU A 159 11.23 9.75 13.40
CA LEU A 159 11.88 9.79 14.70
C LEU A 159 13.40 9.68 14.60
N LYS A 160 13.92 8.84 13.70
CA LYS A 160 15.35 8.49 13.66
C LYS A 160 16.13 9.12 12.50
N TYR A 161 15.45 9.65 11.49
CA TYR A 161 16.05 10.16 10.26
C TYR A 161 15.38 11.49 9.89
N SER A 162 15.54 12.51 10.75
CA SER A 162 14.90 13.82 10.62
C SER A 162 15.19 14.51 9.28
N ASP A 163 16.40 14.32 8.76
CA ASP A 163 16.84 14.88 7.48
C ASP A 163 16.15 14.22 6.28
N HIS A 164 15.59 13.03 6.47
CA HIS A 164 14.78 12.35 5.47
C HIS A 164 13.33 12.83 5.56
N ILE A 165 13.01 13.85 4.77
CA ILE A 165 11.69 14.49 4.77
C ILE A 165 10.67 13.60 4.08
N LEU A 166 9.86 12.88 4.85
CA LEU A 166 8.84 11.96 4.31
C LEU A 166 7.77 12.64 3.47
N ALA A 167 7.56 13.94 3.64
CA ALA A 167 6.58 14.69 2.86
C ALA A 167 6.94 14.81 1.37
N VAL A 168 8.22 14.59 1.05
CA VAL A 168 8.68 14.57 -0.34
C VAL A 168 8.07 13.34 -1.02
N ARG A 169 7.40 13.56 -2.15
CA ARG A 169 6.69 12.52 -2.92
C ARG A 169 7.55 11.28 -3.16
N GLU A 170 8.79 11.46 -3.62
CA GLU A 170 9.72 10.35 -3.86
C GLU A 170 9.94 9.50 -2.60
N ASN A 171 10.04 10.14 -1.43
CA ASN A 171 10.19 9.44 -0.16
C ASN A 171 8.91 8.70 0.23
N ILE A 172 7.73 9.26 -0.04
CA ILE A 172 6.46 8.54 0.10
C ILE A 172 6.45 7.31 -0.80
N ALA A 173 6.82 7.46 -2.07
CA ALA A 173 6.88 6.37 -3.04
C ALA A 173 7.86 5.28 -2.61
N LYS A 174 9.05 5.63 -2.08
CA LYS A 174 10.00 4.68 -1.48
C LYS A 174 9.36 3.82 -0.39
N ILE A 175 8.64 4.45 0.55
CA ILE A 175 7.99 3.71 1.63
C ILE A 175 6.84 2.85 1.10
N ILE A 176 5.97 3.36 0.23
CA ILE A 176 4.85 2.58 -0.35
C ILE A 176 5.40 1.39 -1.14
N SER A 177 6.39 1.63 -1.99
CA SER A 177 7.07 0.61 -2.80
C SER A 177 7.73 -0.45 -1.92
N LEU A 178 8.39 -0.05 -0.83
CA LEU A 178 8.97 -0.99 0.14
C LEU A 178 7.87 -1.83 0.81
N VAL A 179 6.82 -1.21 1.35
CA VAL A 179 5.73 -1.92 2.03
C VAL A 179 5.07 -2.92 1.08
N HIS A 180 4.74 -2.49 -0.14
CA HIS A 180 4.22 -3.37 -1.19
C HIS A 180 5.14 -4.56 -1.41
N TYR A 181 6.42 -4.31 -1.65
CA TYR A 181 7.40 -5.37 -1.86
C TYR A 181 7.47 -6.33 -0.67
N GLN A 182 7.42 -5.84 0.58
CA GLN A 182 7.40 -6.75 1.73
C GLN A 182 6.16 -7.65 1.74
N PHE A 183 4.98 -7.13 1.38
CA PHE A 183 3.73 -7.90 1.33
C PHE A 183 3.69 -8.95 0.21
N THR A 184 4.50 -8.83 -0.85
CA THR A 184 4.57 -9.85 -1.91
C THR A 184 5.37 -11.10 -1.50
N ALA A 185 5.99 -11.11 -0.32
CA ALA A 185 6.74 -12.27 0.16
C ALA A 185 5.83 -13.48 0.42
N GLN A 186 6.31 -14.68 0.05
CA GLN A 186 5.57 -15.95 0.19
C GLN A 186 4.99 -16.17 1.59
N ARG A 187 5.73 -15.75 2.63
CA ARG A 187 5.30 -15.89 4.03
C ARG A 187 4.00 -15.17 4.38
N PHE A 188 3.61 -14.16 3.60
CA PHE A 188 2.38 -13.40 3.86
C PHE A 188 1.20 -13.84 3.00
N LYS A 189 1.38 -14.85 2.12
CA LYS A 189 0.24 -15.45 1.40
C LYS A 189 -0.89 -15.91 2.32
N PRO A 190 -0.62 -16.63 3.44
CA PRO A 190 -1.69 -17.03 4.36
C PRO A 190 -2.42 -15.84 4.97
N LEU A 191 -1.73 -14.72 5.22
CA LEU A 191 -2.32 -13.50 5.76
C LEU A 191 -3.26 -12.82 4.77
N ILE A 192 -2.90 -12.80 3.48
CA ILE A 192 -3.73 -12.25 2.42
C ILE A 192 -4.92 -13.17 2.16
N ALA A 193 -4.72 -14.49 2.08
CA ALA A 193 -5.80 -15.46 1.97
C ALA A 193 -6.77 -15.39 3.17
N TYR A 194 -6.27 -15.09 4.37
CA TYR A 194 -7.12 -14.91 5.54
C TYR A 194 -8.14 -13.78 5.37
N ALA A 195 -7.83 -12.74 4.59
CA ALA A 195 -8.80 -11.69 4.27
C ALA A 195 -10.03 -12.24 3.54
N TRP A 196 -9.82 -13.21 2.64
CA TRP A 196 -10.88 -13.89 1.90
C TRP A 196 -11.69 -14.85 2.78
N PHE A 197 -11.01 -15.57 3.68
CA PHE A 197 -11.67 -16.43 4.67
C PHE A 197 -12.54 -15.60 5.62
N ALA A 198 -12.01 -14.49 6.14
CA ALA A 198 -12.73 -13.60 7.03
C ALA A 198 -13.95 -12.93 6.37
N SER A 199 -13.92 -12.77 5.04
CA SER A 199 -15.04 -12.35 4.22
C SER A 199 -16.05 -13.44 3.88
N GLY A 200 -15.75 -14.72 4.15
CA GLY A 200 -16.62 -15.85 3.84
C GLY A 200 -16.54 -16.37 2.41
N TYR A 201 -15.49 -16.03 1.64
CA TYR A 201 -15.35 -16.47 0.24
C TYR A 201 -14.59 -17.79 0.06
N ILE A 202 -13.83 -18.21 1.07
CA ILE A 202 -13.14 -19.50 1.07
C ILE A 202 -13.52 -20.28 2.33
N PRO A 203 -13.68 -21.61 2.24
CA PRO A 203 -14.16 -22.43 3.36
C PRO A 203 -13.05 -22.67 4.40
N ASP A 204 -11.82 -22.84 3.94
CA ASP A 204 -10.71 -23.25 4.78
C ASP A 204 -10.00 -22.03 5.37
N ARG A 205 -9.78 -22.07 6.68
CA ARG A 205 -9.01 -21.05 7.38
C ARG A 205 -7.52 -21.21 7.08
N PRO A 206 -6.84 -20.22 6.49
CA PRO A 206 -5.41 -20.28 6.27
C PRO A 206 -4.62 -20.32 7.58
N PRO A 207 -3.38 -20.86 7.57
CA PRO A 207 -2.51 -20.84 8.74
C PRO A 207 -2.31 -19.42 9.28
N LYS A 208 -2.32 -19.29 10.62
CA LYS A 208 -2.01 -18.02 11.27
C LYS A 208 -0.52 -17.73 11.12
N VAL A 209 -0.20 -16.56 10.57
CA VAL A 209 1.18 -16.06 10.45
C VAL A 209 1.31 -14.70 11.14
N PRO A 210 2.52 -14.29 11.55
CA PRO A 210 2.76 -12.92 12.01
C PRO A 210 2.39 -11.91 10.92
N THR A 211 1.90 -10.74 11.35
CA THR A 211 1.69 -9.61 10.44
C THR A 211 3.03 -9.12 9.87
N PRO A 212 3.04 -8.41 8.74
CA PRO A 212 4.29 -7.89 8.17
C PRO A 212 4.98 -6.89 9.10
N ALA A 213 4.23 -6.13 9.88
CA ALA A 213 4.80 -5.27 10.90
C ALA A 213 5.50 -6.06 12.01
N GLU A 214 4.88 -7.14 12.51
CA GLU A 214 5.50 -8.01 13.53
C GLU A 214 6.74 -8.69 12.97
N TYR A 215 6.64 -9.32 11.80
CA TYR A 215 7.77 -10.02 11.21
C TYR A 215 8.90 -9.07 10.80
N CYS A 216 8.63 -7.99 10.07
CA CYS A 216 9.68 -7.16 9.51
C CYS A 216 10.31 -6.20 10.54
N MET A 217 9.66 -5.94 11.69
CA MET A 217 10.12 -4.93 12.65
C MET A 217 10.48 -5.49 14.02
N ASP A 218 9.92 -6.63 14.42
CA ASP A 218 10.20 -7.24 15.74
C ASP A 218 11.38 -8.21 15.61
N PHE A 219 12.58 -7.62 15.54
CA PHE A 219 13.87 -8.33 15.55
C PHE A 219 14.78 -7.75 16.64
N PRO A 220 15.82 -8.49 17.09
CA PRO A 220 16.67 -8.04 18.19
C PRO A 220 17.23 -6.63 17.96
N PRO A 221 17.17 -5.70 18.94
CA PRO A 221 17.61 -4.31 18.75
C PRO A 221 19.07 -4.15 18.32
N ALA A 222 19.93 -5.12 18.67
CA ALA A 222 21.34 -5.15 18.29
C ALA A 222 21.58 -5.61 16.84
N SER A 223 20.55 -6.03 16.11
CA SER A 223 20.68 -6.53 14.73
C SER A 223 21.27 -5.46 13.83
N ARG A 224 22.20 -5.87 12.96
CA ARG A 224 22.95 -4.99 12.07
C ARG A 224 22.71 -5.35 10.62
N CYS A 225 22.84 -4.34 9.78
CA CYS A 225 23.03 -4.49 8.34
C CYS A 225 24.43 -5.04 8.04
N ASN A 226 24.65 -5.58 6.85
CA ASN A 226 25.98 -6.01 6.38
C ASN A 226 27.03 -4.89 6.42
N CYS A 227 26.62 -3.62 6.34
CA CYS A 227 27.51 -2.46 6.52
C CYS A 227 27.79 -2.08 7.98
N ASN A 228 27.40 -2.91 8.95
CA ASN A 228 27.41 -2.64 10.40
C ASN A 228 26.48 -1.52 10.88
N GLY A 229 25.69 -0.90 9.99
CA GLY A 229 24.64 0.05 10.34
C GLY A 229 23.54 -0.58 11.19
N LEU A 230 22.91 0.22 12.08
CA LEU A 230 21.80 -0.26 12.93
C LEU A 230 20.62 -0.74 12.08
N GLY A 231 20.05 -1.88 12.44
CA GLY A 231 18.91 -2.48 11.77
C GLY A 231 17.67 -1.57 11.76
N PHE A 232 17.15 -1.33 10.56
CA PHE A 232 15.92 -0.57 10.33
C PHE A 232 14.73 -1.51 10.08
N LEU A 233 14.89 -2.49 9.18
CA LEU A 233 13.84 -3.43 8.82
C LEU A 233 14.44 -4.77 8.41
N ARG A 234 13.79 -5.88 8.79
CA ARG A 234 14.06 -7.21 8.26
C ARG A 234 13.29 -7.41 6.95
N CYS A 235 13.98 -7.84 5.90
CA CYS A 235 13.35 -8.16 4.63
C CYS A 235 12.55 -9.46 4.73
N ALA A 236 11.31 -9.48 4.24
CA ALA A 236 10.44 -10.64 4.23
C ALA A 236 10.83 -11.68 3.16
N HIS A 237 11.63 -11.29 2.16
CA HIS A 237 12.07 -12.18 1.08
C HIS A 237 13.36 -12.91 1.44
N CYS A 238 14.45 -12.18 1.71
CA CYS A 238 15.75 -12.78 2.05
C CYS A 238 16.04 -12.94 3.54
N GLU A 239 15.13 -12.50 4.41
CA GLU A 239 15.23 -12.61 5.88
C GLU A 239 16.36 -11.80 6.54
N GLN A 240 17.19 -11.11 5.75
CA GLN A 240 18.26 -10.26 6.25
C GLN A 240 17.74 -8.95 6.84
N VAL A 241 18.47 -8.43 7.84
CA VAL A 241 18.21 -7.12 8.45
C VAL A 241 19.02 -6.06 7.72
N PHE A 242 18.37 -4.96 7.36
CA PHE A 242 19.01 -3.84 6.65
C PHE A 242 18.87 -2.55 7.43
N CYS A 243 19.86 -1.66 7.31
CA CYS A 243 19.76 -0.29 7.81
C CYS A 243 18.89 0.55 6.87
N PHE A 244 18.52 1.75 7.32
CA PHE A 244 17.62 2.64 6.58
C PHE A 244 18.16 3.00 5.18
N GLN A 245 19.47 3.27 5.09
CA GLN A 245 20.13 3.60 3.84
C GLN A 245 19.95 2.49 2.79
N HIS A 246 20.34 1.26 3.11
CA HIS A 246 20.24 0.13 2.18
C HIS A 246 18.79 -0.24 1.84
N ILE A 247 17.87 -0.21 2.81
CA ILE A 247 16.51 -0.72 2.55
C ILE A 247 15.55 0.33 1.99
N VAL A 248 15.68 1.59 2.39
CA VAL A 248 14.77 2.67 1.97
C VAL A 248 15.39 3.53 0.88
N VAL A 249 16.61 4.03 1.10
CA VAL A 249 17.24 5.01 0.19
C VAL A 249 17.71 4.34 -1.09
N GLU A 250 18.42 3.22 -0.96
CA GLU A 250 18.92 2.41 -2.08
C GLU A 250 17.88 1.41 -2.61
N LYS A 251 16.70 1.35 -1.97
CA LYS A 251 15.54 0.57 -2.41
C LYS A 251 15.86 -0.92 -2.58
N HIS A 252 16.42 -1.56 -1.54
CA HIS A 252 16.74 -3.00 -1.53
C HIS A 252 15.66 -3.88 -2.21
N ARG A 253 16.13 -4.77 -3.08
CA ARG A 253 15.39 -5.87 -3.70
C ARG A 253 16.27 -7.13 -3.63
N CYS A 254 15.64 -8.27 -3.41
CA CYS A 254 16.28 -9.59 -3.42
C CYS A 254 16.39 -10.14 -4.83
#